data_AF-A0A929TCJ8-F1
#
_entry.id   AF-A0A929TCJ8-F1
#
_cell.length_a   1.000
_cell.length_b   1.000
_cell.length_c   1.000
_cell.angle_alpha   90.00
_cell.angle_beta   90.00
_cell.angle_gamma   90.00
#
_symmetry.space_group_name_H-M   'P 1'
#
loop_
_entity.id
_entity.type
_entity.pdbx_description
1 polymer ?
#
loop_
_entity_poly.entity_id
_entity_poly.type
_entity_poly.pdbx_seq_one_letter_code
_entity_poly.pdbx_strand_id
1 'polypeptide(L)'
;MRISLLISEFKNDRERKICRGAQVAAEEEGVSLSIFPGMVLTEADHRKAKKDVFYQQNAVFSFINPENTDILIIDLEQIGRKVGAIKKEEFLKHFEPMKILLLSAMRGYWNVDSGAE
;
A
#
# COMPACT_ATOMS: atom_id res chain seq x y z
N MET A 1 -8.07 10.43 -14.32
CA MET A 1 -7.59 9.14 -13.75
C MET A 1 -7.40 9.32 -12.25
N ARG A 2 -7.76 8.32 -11.45
CA ARG A 2 -7.73 8.32 -9.99
C ARG A 2 -6.71 7.28 -9.52
N ILE A 3 -5.65 7.74 -8.88
CA ILE A 3 -4.57 6.91 -8.37
C ILE A 3 -4.64 6.91 -6.86
N SER A 4 -4.56 5.72 -6.27
CA SER A 4 -4.45 5.55 -4.81
C SER A 4 -3.06 5.02 -4.45
N LEU A 5 -2.37 5.68 -3.54
CA LEU A 5 -1.05 5.29 -3.04
C LEU A 5 -1.15 4.82 -1.59
N LEU A 6 -0.72 3.58 -1.33
CA LEU A 6 -0.73 2.98 -0.01
C LEU A 6 0.67 3.00 0.56
N ILE A 7 0.80 3.62 1.73
CA ILE A 7 2.05 3.73 2.49
C ILE A 7 1.83 3.21 3.92
N SER A 8 2.93 2.94 4.63
CA SER A 8 2.84 2.55 6.03
C SER A 8 2.52 3.76 6.92
N GLU A 9 3.34 4.80 6.93
CA GLU A 9 3.07 6.03 7.70
C GLU A 9 3.65 7.28 7.02
N PHE A 10 3.57 8.45 7.67
CA PHE A 10 4.21 9.69 7.20
C PHE A 10 5.50 10.02 7.98
N LYS A 11 5.96 9.10 8.83
CA LYS A 11 7.00 9.41 9.81
C LYS A 11 8.42 9.27 9.26
N ASN A 12 8.67 8.38 8.31
CA ASN A 12 10.02 8.20 7.78
C ASN A 12 10.28 9.01 6.50
N ASP A 13 11.56 9.32 6.25
CA ASP A 13 11.97 10.12 5.08
C ASP A 13 11.66 9.43 3.75
N ARG A 14 11.74 8.10 3.70
CA ARG A 14 11.46 7.33 2.48
C ARG A 14 9.99 7.50 2.06
N GLU A 15 9.06 7.34 2.98
CA GLU A 15 7.61 7.54 2.75
C GLU A 15 7.31 8.97 2.31
N ARG A 16 7.90 9.97 2.98
CA ARG A 16 7.73 11.37 2.59
C ARG A 16 8.24 11.65 1.17
N LYS A 17 9.39 11.09 0.80
CA LYS A 17 9.95 11.22 -0.56
C LYS A 17 9.05 10.56 -1.61
N ILE A 18 8.54 9.36 -1.33
CA ILE A 18 7.59 8.67 -2.20
C ILE A 18 6.31 9.52 -2.37
N CYS A 19 5.72 10.01 -1.27
CA CYS A 19 4.52 10.84 -1.32
C CYS A 19 4.76 12.13 -2.11
N ARG A 20 5.91 12.79 -1.90
CA ARG A 20 6.28 14.01 -2.63
C ARG A 20 6.45 13.75 -4.12
N GLY A 21 7.14 12.67 -4.49
CA GLY A 21 7.32 12.30 -5.90
C GLY A 21 6.00 11.96 -6.57
N ALA A 22 5.15 11.19 -5.90
CA ALA A 22 3.82 10.86 -6.40
C ALA A 22 2.93 12.11 -6.56
N GLN A 23 2.99 13.04 -5.61
CA GLN A 23 2.26 14.30 -5.69
C GLN A 23 2.70 15.14 -6.91
N VAL A 24 4.01 15.34 -7.08
CA VAL A 24 4.56 16.11 -8.22
C VAL A 24 4.14 15.47 -9.55
N ALA A 25 4.31 14.16 -9.69
CA ALA A 25 3.92 13.45 -10.90
C ALA A 25 2.40 13.53 -11.15
N ALA A 26 1.58 13.47 -10.10
CA ALA A 26 0.13 13.60 -10.24
C ALA A 26 -0.30 15.00 -10.69
N GLU A 27 0.37 16.05 -10.19
CA GLU A 27 0.17 17.44 -10.60
C GLU A 27 0.59 17.65 -12.07
N GLU A 28 1.75 17.12 -12.47
CA GLU A 28 2.27 17.21 -13.84
C GLU A 28 1.36 16.51 -14.86
N GLU A 29 0.84 15.33 -14.52
CA GLU A 29 -0.03 14.53 -15.38
C GLU A 29 -1.53 14.92 -15.28
N GLY A 30 -1.89 15.85 -14.40
CA GLY A 30 -3.28 16.29 -14.21
C GLY A 30 -4.20 15.17 -13.70
N VAL A 31 -3.69 14.27 -12.86
CA VAL A 31 -4.43 13.11 -12.31
C VAL A 31 -4.74 13.29 -10.82
N SER A 32 -5.79 12.66 -10.34
CA SER A 32 -6.15 12.71 -8.91
C SER A 32 -5.34 11.69 -8.12
N LEU A 33 -4.68 12.13 -7.06
CA LEU A 33 -3.93 11.26 -6.13
C LEU A 33 -4.60 11.24 -4.75
N SER A 34 -4.88 10.06 -4.24
CA SER A 34 -5.27 9.82 -2.84
C SER A 34 -4.19 9.01 -2.13
N ILE A 35 -3.74 9.46 -0.95
CA ILE A 35 -2.68 8.78 -0.18
C ILE A 35 -3.29 8.17 1.08
N PHE A 36 -3.08 6.87 1.27
CA PHE A 36 -3.64 6.07 2.36
C PHE A 36 -2.53 5.57 3.30
N PRO A 37 -2.37 6.18 4.49
CA PRO A 37 -1.45 5.71 5.51
C PRO A 37 -2.09 4.62 6.38
N GLY A 38 -1.83 3.35 6.08
CA GLY A 38 -2.49 2.23 6.77
C GLY A 38 -1.61 1.43 7.73
N MET A 39 -0.42 1.91 8.07
CA MET A 39 0.56 1.23 8.93
C MET A 39 0.98 -0.15 8.38
N VAL A 40 1.36 -1.08 9.26
CA VAL A 40 1.87 -2.40 8.89
C VAL A 40 0.80 -3.48 9.05
N LEU A 41 0.83 -4.47 8.16
CA LEU A 41 0.06 -5.70 8.33
C LEU A 41 0.54 -6.45 9.57
N THR A 42 -0.37 -7.14 10.23
CA THR A 42 -0.08 -7.96 11.41
C THR A 42 -0.56 -9.40 11.20
N GLU A 43 0.21 -10.36 11.69
CA GLU A 43 -0.29 -11.72 11.88
C GLU A 43 -1.41 -11.68 12.94
N ALA A 44 -2.59 -12.22 12.61
CA ALA A 44 -3.68 -12.32 13.56
C ALA A 44 -3.33 -13.37 14.62
N ASP A 45 -2.76 -12.97 15.75
CA ASP A 45 -2.55 -13.85 16.91
C ASP A 45 -3.77 -13.75 17.84
N HIS A 46 -4.85 -14.46 17.49
CA HIS A 46 -6.09 -14.53 18.27
C HIS A 46 -5.89 -14.98 19.74
N ARG A 47 -4.69 -15.48 20.10
CA ARG A 47 -4.34 -15.88 21.47
C ARG A 47 -3.83 -14.72 22.34
N LYS A 48 -3.60 -13.53 21.78
CA LYS A 48 -3.09 -12.35 22.50
C LYS A 48 -4.03 -11.17 22.40
N ALA A 49 -5.23 -11.34 22.97
CA ALA A 49 -6.31 -10.34 23.05
C ALA A 49 -5.94 -8.95 23.64
N LYS A 50 -4.71 -8.76 24.15
CA LYS A 50 -4.21 -7.46 24.65
C LYS A 50 -3.49 -6.62 23.60
N LYS A 51 -3.21 -7.14 22.39
CA LYS A 51 -2.54 -6.39 21.29
C LYS A 51 -3.48 -5.93 20.17
N ASP A 52 -4.79 -6.08 20.37
CA ASP A 52 -5.83 -5.89 19.34
C ASP A 52 -6.06 -4.44 18.90
N VAL A 53 -5.38 -3.46 19.51
CA VAL A 53 -5.53 -2.03 19.14
C VAL A 53 -4.87 -1.71 17.79
N PHE A 54 -3.90 -2.51 17.34
CA PHE A 54 -3.21 -2.29 16.05
C PHE A 54 -3.98 -2.81 14.82
N TYR A 55 -4.97 -3.68 15.02
CA TYR A 55 -5.71 -4.31 13.93
C TYR A 55 -6.50 -3.31 13.07
N GLN A 56 -6.93 -2.19 13.65
CA GLN A 56 -7.75 -1.20 12.94
C GLN A 56 -6.95 -0.28 12.02
N GLN A 57 -5.61 -0.30 12.06
CA GLN A 57 -4.81 0.63 11.28
C GLN A 57 -4.94 0.39 9.76
N ASN A 58 -5.08 -0.87 9.34
CA ASN A 58 -5.27 -1.21 7.93
C ASN A 58 -6.70 -0.95 7.43
N ALA A 59 -7.66 -0.61 8.32
CA ALA A 59 -9.07 -0.39 7.94
C ALA A 59 -9.24 0.76 6.94
N VAL A 60 -8.29 1.71 6.91
CA VAL A 60 -8.28 2.78 5.91
C VAL A 60 -8.20 2.25 4.47
N PHE A 61 -7.60 1.07 4.26
CA PHE A 61 -7.52 0.44 2.95
C PHE A 61 -8.87 -0.11 2.47
N SER A 62 -9.84 -0.33 3.36
CA SER A 62 -11.18 -0.79 3.00
C SER A 62 -12.01 0.26 2.27
N PHE A 63 -11.58 1.53 2.24
CA PHE A 63 -12.24 2.57 1.46
C PHE A 63 -11.88 2.55 -0.02
N ILE A 64 -10.89 1.76 -0.44
CA ILE A 64 -10.45 1.67 -1.84
C ILE A 64 -11.39 0.76 -2.61
N ASN A 65 -11.89 1.23 -3.75
CA ASN A 65 -12.74 0.45 -4.63
C ASN A 65 -12.64 0.94 -6.10
N PRO A 66 -13.17 0.18 -7.07
CA PRO A 66 -13.14 0.57 -8.49
C PRO A 66 -13.89 1.88 -8.82
N GLU A 67 -14.82 2.32 -7.97
CA GLU A 67 -15.54 3.57 -8.16
C GLU A 67 -14.72 4.79 -7.76
N ASN A 68 -13.65 4.64 -6.98
CA ASN A 68 -12.78 5.75 -6.57
C ASN A 68 -11.30 5.58 -6.95
N THR A 69 -10.89 4.43 -7.45
CA THR A 69 -9.50 4.11 -7.77
C THR A 69 -9.41 3.37 -9.10
N ASP A 70 -8.66 3.93 -10.05
CA ASP A 70 -8.35 3.30 -11.34
C ASP A 70 -7.05 2.48 -11.28
N ILE A 71 -6.05 2.98 -10.54
CA ILE A 71 -4.74 2.34 -10.33
C ILE A 71 -4.36 2.42 -8.85
N LEU A 72 -3.89 1.30 -8.31
CA LEU A 72 -3.44 1.16 -6.95
C LEU A 72 -1.91 1.00 -6.90
N ILE A 73 -1.22 1.94 -6.26
CA ILE A 73 0.22 1.88 -6.00
C ILE A 73 0.45 1.45 -4.54
N ILE A 74 1.29 0.45 -4.31
CA ILE A 74 1.48 -0.13 -2.96
C ILE A 74 2.96 -0.26 -2.61
N ASP A 75 3.35 0.33 -1.48
CA ASP A 75 4.63 0.07 -0.82
C ASP A 75 4.58 -1.22 0.02
N LEU A 76 4.52 -2.36 -0.67
CA LEU A 76 4.27 -3.66 -0.05
C LEU A 76 5.42 -4.11 0.86
N GLU A 77 6.65 -3.71 0.56
CA GLU A 77 7.80 -3.91 1.43
C GLU A 77 7.54 -3.33 2.83
N GLN A 78 7.14 -2.07 2.91
CA GLN A 78 6.95 -1.38 4.19
C GLN A 78 5.66 -1.79 4.90
N ILE A 79 4.55 -1.90 4.17
CA ILE A 79 3.24 -2.32 4.72
C ILE A 79 3.32 -3.78 5.18
N GLY A 80 3.94 -4.65 4.40
CA GLY A 80 4.05 -6.07 4.67
C GLY A 80 5.27 -6.49 5.51
N ARG A 81 6.05 -5.56 6.08
CA ARG A 81 7.36 -5.86 6.71
C ARG A 81 7.31 -6.83 7.91
N LYS A 82 6.13 -7.09 8.48
CA LYS A 82 5.94 -7.97 9.65
C LYS A 82 5.23 -9.29 9.34
N VAL A 83 4.90 -9.56 8.07
CA VAL A 83 4.10 -10.73 7.69
C VAL A 83 4.76 -11.52 6.56
N GLY A 84 4.42 -12.81 6.48
CA GLY A 84 4.92 -13.71 5.44
C GLY A 84 4.35 -13.44 4.06
N ALA A 85 4.93 -14.10 3.04
CA ALA A 85 4.50 -13.96 1.64
C ALA A 85 3.01 -14.28 1.44
N ILE A 86 2.50 -15.35 2.07
CA ILE A 86 1.09 -15.75 2.01
C ILE A 86 0.17 -14.60 2.44
N LYS A 87 0.50 -13.92 3.54
CA LYS A 87 -0.31 -12.80 4.03
C LYS A 87 -0.26 -11.58 3.11
N LYS A 88 0.89 -11.34 2.48
CA LYS A 88 1.02 -10.30 1.44
C LYS A 88 0.16 -10.63 0.22
N GLU A 89 0.14 -11.89 -0.22
CA GLU A 89 -0.73 -12.33 -1.32
C GLU A 89 -2.21 -12.17 -0.97
N GLU A 90 -2.62 -12.62 0.23
CA GLU A 90 -3.99 -12.39 0.72
C GLU A 90 -4.34 -10.91 0.70
N PHE A 91 -3.48 -10.04 1.21
CA PHE A 91 -3.70 -8.60 1.19
C PHE A 91 -3.92 -8.06 -0.22
N LEU A 92 -3.08 -8.44 -1.18
CA LEU A 92 -3.22 -7.98 -2.57
C LEU A 92 -4.52 -8.48 -3.24
N LYS A 93 -4.95 -9.70 -2.92
CA LYS A 93 -6.22 -10.26 -3.44
C LYS A 93 -7.46 -9.48 -3.03
N HIS A 94 -7.42 -8.72 -1.93
CA HIS A 94 -8.54 -7.85 -1.53
C HIS A 94 -8.84 -6.74 -2.55
N PHE A 95 -7.86 -6.43 -3.40
CA PHE A 95 -7.97 -5.38 -4.39
C PHE A 95 -8.28 -5.90 -5.80
N GLU A 96 -8.40 -7.21 -6.01
CA GLU A 96 -8.79 -7.74 -7.32
C GLU A 96 -10.23 -7.31 -7.68
N PRO A 97 -10.52 -6.93 -8.94
CA PRO A 97 -9.65 -7.01 -10.13
C PRO A 97 -8.92 -5.69 -10.47
N MET A 98 -8.69 -4.79 -9.50
CA MET A 98 -8.04 -3.50 -9.75
C MET A 98 -6.60 -3.66 -10.26
N LYS A 99 -6.12 -2.65 -10.99
CA LYS A 99 -4.73 -2.61 -11.48
C LYS A 99 -3.80 -2.22 -10.34
N ILE A 100 -2.85 -3.10 -10.03
CA ILE A 100 -1.90 -2.92 -8.93
C ILE A 100 -0.48 -2.73 -9.48
N LEU A 101 0.20 -1.70 -8.99
CA LEU A 101 1.63 -1.45 -9.18
C LEU A 101 2.34 -1.47 -7.83
N LEU A 102 3.31 -2.35 -7.65
CA LEU A 102 4.07 -2.45 -6.42
C LEU A 102 5.35 -1.60 -6.49
N LEU A 103 5.73 -0.96 -5.38
CA LEU A 103 7.05 -0.32 -5.28
C LEU A 103 8.18 -1.32 -4.99
N SER A 104 7.84 -2.58 -4.72
CA SER A 104 8.77 -3.66 -4.42
C SER A 104 8.41 -4.91 -5.20
N ALA A 105 9.39 -5.72 -5.57
CA ALA A 105 9.18 -6.94 -6.34
C ALA A 105 8.30 -7.98 -5.61
N MET A 106 7.31 -8.51 -6.33
CA MET A 106 6.54 -9.70 -5.93
C MET A 106 6.07 -10.44 -7.18
N ARG A 107 6.20 -11.76 -7.18
CA ARG A 107 5.82 -12.60 -8.33
C ARG A 107 4.33 -12.41 -8.65
N GLY A 108 4.03 -12.24 -9.94
CA GLY A 108 2.64 -12.11 -10.43
C GLY A 108 2.08 -10.68 -10.41
N TYR A 109 2.85 -9.70 -9.93
CA TYR A 109 2.44 -8.30 -9.89
C TYR A 109 3.43 -7.42 -10.67
N TRP A 110 2.92 -6.38 -11.31
CA TRP A 110 3.76 -5.32 -11.85
C TRP A 110 4.42 -4.59 -10.71
N ASN A 111 5.69 -4.27 -10.88
CA ASN A 111 6.45 -3.48 -9.92
C ASN A 111 7.28 -2.42 -10.64
N VAL A 112 7.62 -1.38 -9.90
CA VAL A 112 8.66 -0.44 -10.31
C VAL A 112 9.97 -1.14 -9.99
N ASP A 113 10.71 -1.52 -11.02
CA ASP A 113 12.04 -2.09 -10.86
C ASP A 113 12.94 -0.97 -10.36
N SER A 114 13.02 -0.78 -9.04
CA SER A 114 14.05 0.06 -8.47
C SER A 114 15.34 -0.71 -8.64
N GLY A 115 16.04 -0.47 -9.74
CA GLY A 115 17.46 -0.78 -9.87
C GLY A 115 18.19 -0.15 -8.69
N ALA A 116 18.30 -0.89 -7.60
CA ALA A 116 19.29 -0.66 -6.57
C ALA A 116 20.54 -1.35 -7.08
N GLU A 117 21.41 -0.55 -7.72
CA GLU A 117 22.84 -0.86 -7.81
C GLU A 117 23.44 -1.05 -6.41
#